data_AF-A0A151TZJ7-F1
#
_entry.id   AF-A0A151TZJ7-F1
#
_cell.length_a   1.000
_cell.length_b   1.000
_cell.length_c   1.000
_cell.angle_alpha   90.00
_cell.angle_beta   90.00
_cell.angle_gamma   90.00
#
_symmetry.space_group_name_H-M   'P 1'
#
loop_
_entity.id
_entity.type
_entity.pdbx_description
1 polymer ?
#
loop_
_entity_poly.entity_id
_entity_poly.type
_entity_poly.pdbx_seq_one_letter_code
_entity_poly.pdbx_strand_id
1 'polypeptide(L)'
;MASFLQSFIDPRKNWFAAQHMKSLSKRLRKYGLRYDDLYDPYYDLDVKEALNRLPKEVVDARHARLKRAIDLSMKHEYLPDNLQAMQTPFRGYLQEMLALVSAIVIMIYINTIKCVLVGVSLPRRLIASFLILHAFP
;
A
#
# COMPACT_ATOMS: atom_id res chain seq x y z
N MET A 1 20.86 -11.30 -12.91
CA MET A 1 19.83 -10.93 -13.91
C MET A 1 19.00 -9.71 -13.50
N ALA A 2 18.66 -9.53 -12.21
CA ALA A 2 17.85 -8.39 -11.76
C ALA A 2 18.53 -7.01 -11.88
N SER A 3 19.86 -6.90 -11.68
CA SER A 3 20.59 -5.61 -11.70
C SER A 3 20.56 -4.89 -13.06
N PHE A 4 20.54 -5.66 -14.16
CA PHE A 4 20.46 -5.11 -15.51
C PHE A 4 19.07 -4.52 -15.76
N LEU A 5 17.99 -5.24 -15.43
CA LEU A 5 16.61 -4.75 -15.53
C LEU A 5 16.35 -3.55 -14.61
N GLN A 6 16.91 -3.56 -13.41
CA GLN A 6 16.81 -2.45 -12.46
C GLN A 6 17.38 -1.17 -13.06
N SER A 7 18.48 -1.25 -13.82
CA SER A 7 19.08 -0.09 -14.47
C SER A 7 18.17 0.58 -15.51
N PHE A 8 17.23 -0.16 -16.11
CA PHE A 8 16.23 0.38 -17.04
C PHE A 8 15.02 1.00 -16.34
N ILE A 9 14.74 0.64 -15.08
CA ILE A 9 13.54 1.08 -14.37
C ILE A 9 13.87 2.23 -13.40
N ASP A 10 15.12 2.30 -12.93
CA ASP A 10 15.57 3.34 -12.01
C ASP A 10 15.41 4.75 -12.63
N PRO A 11 14.67 5.67 -11.99
CA PRO A 11 14.46 7.04 -12.51
C PRO A 11 15.74 7.88 -12.53
N ARG A 12 16.80 7.43 -11.84
CA ARG A 12 18.12 8.08 -11.85
C ARG A 12 18.95 7.70 -13.08
N LYS A 13 18.70 6.52 -13.66
CA LYS A 13 19.48 5.97 -14.77
C LYS A 13 18.73 6.05 -16.10
N ASN A 14 17.40 5.96 -16.07
CA ASN A 14 16.57 6.05 -17.27
C ASN A 14 15.75 7.35 -17.31
N TRP A 15 15.88 8.08 -18.42
CA TRP A 15 15.11 9.30 -18.69
C TRP A 15 13.59 9.05 -18.77
N PHE A 16 13.16 7.94 -19.38
CA PHE A 16 11.73 7.62 -19.48
C PHE A 16 11.09 7.39 -18.11
N ALA A 17 11.77 6.65 -17.23
CA ALA A 17 11.34 6.46 -15.85
C ALA A 17 11.30 7.78 -15.06
N ALA A 18 12.27 8.67 -15.30
CA ALA A 18 12.28 10.01 -14.69
C ALA A 18 11.07 10.86 -15.13
N GLN A 19 10.74 10.87 -16.43
CA GLN A 19 9.57 11.59 -16.94
C GLN A 19 8.26 11.01 -16.39
N HIS A 20 8.16 9.69 -16.30
CA HIS A 20 7.01 9.02 -15.71
C HIS A 20 6.82 9.41 -14.24
N MET A 21 7.90 9.34 -13.44
CA MET A 21 7.88 9.76 -12.03
C MET A 21 7.51 11.25 -11.88
N LYS A 22 8.04 12.12 -12.75
CA LYS A 22 7.70 13.56 -12.77
C LYS A 22 6.23 13.80 -13.08
N SER A 23 5.67 13.08 -14.05
CA SER A 23 4.25 13.16 -14.43
C SER A 23 3.33 12.67 -13.29
N LEU A 24 3.68 11.57 -12.63
CA LEU A 24 2.96 11.09 -11.45
C LEU A 24 3.01 12.08 -10.28
N SER A 25 4.21 12.59 -9.96
CA SER A 25 4.40 13.59 -8.92
C SER A 25 3.53 14.83 -9.16
N LYS A 26 3.53 15.36 -10.39
CA LYS A 26 2.72 16.52 -10.76
C LYS A 26 1.22 16.24 -10.57
N ARG A 27 0.72 15.08 -10.99
CA ARG A 27 -0.69 14.70 -10.87
C ARG A 27 -1.12 14.52 -9.41
N LEU A 28 -0.30 13.86 -8.61
CA LEU A 28 -0.58 13.65 -7.18
C LEU A 28 -0.59 14.98 -6.39
N ARG A 29 0.35 15.88 -6.68
CA ARG A 29 0.43 17.19 -6.04
C ARG A 29 -0.78 18.06 -6.31
N LYS A 30 -1.32 18.04 -7.53
CA LYS A 30 -2.55 18.79 -7.91
C LYS A 30 -3.75 18.46 -7.03
N TYR A 31 -3.92 17.19 -6.65
CA TYR A 31 -5.01 16.74 -5.77
C TYR A 31 -4.60 16.67 -4.29
N GLY A 32 -3.32 16.85 -3.98
CA GLY A 32 -2.80 16.74 -2.61
C GLY A 32 -2.87 15.33 -2.03
N LEU A 33 -2.66 14.32 -2.88
CA LEU A 33 -2.65 12.91 -2.51
C LEU A 33 -1.22 12.37 -2.40
N ARG A 34 -1.03 11.32 -1.61
CA ARG A 34 0.18 10.49 -1.65
C ARG A 34 -0.07 9.24 -2.49
N TYR A 35 1.01 8.65 -2.98
CA TYR A 35 0.93 7.43 -3.80
C TYR A 35 0.22 6.28 -3.06
N ASP A 36 0.52 6.10 -1.77
CA ASP A 36 -0.08 5.07 -0.93
C ASP A 36 -1.60 5.23 -0.71
N ASP A 37 -2.16 6.43 -0.96
CA ASP A 37 -3.60 6.66 -0.80
C ASP A 37 -4.41 6.04 -1.96
N LEU A 38 -3.75 5.65 -3.05
CA LEU A 38 -4.39 5.04 -4.22
C LEU A 38 -4.71 3.54 -4.02
N TYR A 39 -4.15 2.89 -2.99
CA TYR A 39 -4.45 1.49 -2.69
C TYR A 39 -5.83 1.37 -2.05
N ASP A 40 -6.73 0.65 -2.71
CA ASP A 40 -8.12 0.49 -2.25
C ASP A 40 -8.26 -0.74 -1.33
N PRO A 41 -8.76 -0.57 -0.09
CA PRO A 41 -9.00 -1.68 0.84
C PRO A 41 -10.06 -2.68 0.39
N TYR A 42 -10.91 -2.36 -0.58
CA TYR A 42 -11.94 -3.30 -1.06
C TYR A 42 -11.39 -4.32 -2.07
N TYR A 43 -10.36 -3.95 -2.83
CA TYR A 43 -9.76 -4.83 -3.84
C TYR A 43 -8.69 -5.75 -3.27
N ASP A 44 -7.97 -5.30 -2.23
CA ASP A 44 -6.88 -6.06 -1.61
C ASP A 44 -7.11 -6.19 -0.10
N LEU A 45 -7.32 -7.45 0.33
CA LEU A 45 -7.51 -7.82 1.73
C LEU A 45 -6.27 -7.47 2.57
N ASP A 46 -5.06 -7.57 2.00
CA ASP A 46 -3.81 -7.25 2.68
C ASP A 46 -3.72 -5.76 2.98
N VAL A 47 -4.22 -4.90 2.08
CA VAL A 47 -4.31 -3.45 2.29
C VAL A 47 -5.27 -3.12 3.41
N LYS A 48 -6.45 -3.78 3.44
CA LYS A 48 -7.44 -3.60 4.50
C LYS A 48 -6.87 -3.99 5.86
N GLU A 49 -6.21 -5.14 5.94
CA GLU A 49 -5.59 -5.59 7.18
C GLU A 49 -4.43 -4.68 7.61
N ALA A 50 -3.59 -4.24 6.68
CA ALA A 50 -2.53 -3.29 6.96
C ALA A 50 -3.09 -1.99 7.54
N LEU A 51 -4.14 -1.42 6.93
CA LEU A 51 -4.77 -0.19 7.42
C LEU A 51 -5.38 -0.35 8.81
N ASN A 52 -5.95 -1.51 9.13
CA ASN A 52 -6.51 -1.78 10.47
C ASN A 52 -5.44 -1.88 11.56
N ARG A 53 -4.20 -2.21 11.20
CA ARG A 53 -3.06 -2.32 12.13
C ARG A 53 -2.32 -1.00 12.32
N LEU A 54 -2.50 -0.03 11.44
CA LEU A 54 -1.84 1.28 11.53
C LEU A 54 -2.40 2.13 12.69
N PRO A 55 -1.60 3.07 13.22
CA PRO A 55 -2.08 4.04 14.19
C PRO A 55 -3.18 4.92 13.57
N LYS A 56 -4.19 5.23 14.37
CA LYS A 56 -5.40 5.91 13.93
C LYS A 56 -5.12 7.28 13.33
N GLU A 57 -4.13 8.01 13.84
CA GLU A 57 -3.77 9.36 13.37
C GLU A 57 -3.34 9.35 11.89
N VAL A 58 -2.64 8.29 11.47
CA VAL A 58 -2.19 8.15 10.07
C VAL A 58 -3.38 7.84 9.16
N VAL A 59 -4.31 7.02 9.63
CA VAL A 59 -5.54 6.65 8.93
C VAL A 59 -6.47 7.86 8.78
N ASP A 60 -6.65 8.64 9.84
CA ASP A 60 -7.46 9.86 9.82
C ASP A 60 -6.86 10.91 8.87
N ALA A 61 -5.53 11.07 8.88
CA ALA A 61 -4.83 11.93 7.93
C ALA A 61 -4.95 11.45 6.47
N ARG A 62 -5.06 10.14 6.23
CA ARG A 62 -5.38 9.56 4.91
C ARG A 62 -6.81 9.91 4.49
N HIS A 63 -7.80 9.69 5.36
CA HIS A 63 -9.19 10.00 5.06
C HIS A 63 -9.42 11.49 4.78
N ALA A 64 -8.75 12.39 5.52
CA ALA A 64 -8.80 13.82 5.27
C ALA A 64 -8.26 14.19 3.87
N ARG A 65 -7.16 13.57 3.45
CA ARG A 65 -6.57 13.77 2.10
C ARG A 65 -7.51 13.28 1.00
N LEU A 66 -8.06 12.08 1.15
CA LEU A 66 -9.01 11.50 0.19
C LEU A 66 -10.28 12.35 0.08
N LYS A 67 -10.87 12.77 1.19
CA LYS A 67 -12.05 13.65 1.20
C LYS A 67 -11.79 14.97 0.48
N ARG A 68 -10.63 15.59 0.71
CA ARG A 68 -10.22 16.81 0.01
C ARG A 68 -10.05 16.58 -1.49
N ALA A 69 -9.39 15.48 -1.89
CA ALA A 69 -9.18 15.19 -3.30
C ALA A 69 -10.50 14.93 -4.04
N ILE A 70 -11.45 14.24 -3.39
CA ILE A 70 -12.80 14.02 -3.91
C ILE A 70 -13.52 15.36 -4.07
N ASP A 71 -13.48 16.24 -3.06
CA ASP A 71 -14.09 17.58 -3.14
C ASP A 71 -13.52 18.42 -4.30
N LEU A 72 -12.20 18.45 -4.44
CA LEU A 72 -11.52 19.13 -5.56
C LEU A 72 -11.90 18.53 -6.91
N SER A 73 -11.95 17.20 -7.01
CA SER A 73 -12.36 16.49 -8.21
C SER A 73 -13.80 16.81 -8.60
N MET A 74 -14.72 16.88 -7.63
CA MET A 74 -16.12 17.24 -7.86
C MET A 74 -16.28 18.69 -8.33
N LYS A 75 -15.44 19.60 -7.84
CA LYS A 75 -15.43 21.01 -8.25
C LYS A 75 -14.69 21.26 -9.57
N HIS A 76 -13.99 20.26 -10.10
CA HIS A 76 -13.06 20.41 -11.21
C HIS A 76 -11.96 21.47 -10.96
N GLU A 77 -11.56 21.62 -9.70
CA GLU A 77 -10.53 22.56 -9.26
C GLU A 77 -9.29 21.81 -8.75
N TYR A 78 -8.16 22.51 -8.69
CA TYR A 78 -6.90 21.98 -8.17
C TYR A 78 -6.48 22.72 -6.91
N LEU A 79 -5.62 22.07 -6.11
CA LEU A 79 -5.05 22.67 -4.93
C LEU A 79 -4.22 23.92 -5.31
N PRO A 80 -4.24 25.03 -4.54
CA PRO A 80 -3.44 26.20 -4.88
C PRO A 80 -1.93 25.90 -4.84
N ASP A 81 -1.16 26.59 -5.68
CA ASP A 81 0.26 26.27 -5.93
C ASP A 81 1.13 26.28 -4.66
N ASN A 82 0.84 27.18 -3.72
CA ASN A 82 1.51 27.26 -2.42
C ASN A 82 1.38 25.94 -1.64
N LEU A 83 0.19 25.34 -1.64
CA LEU A 83 -0.07 24.07 -0.95
C LEU A 83 0.46 22.88 -1.75
N GLN A 84 0.49 22.96 -3.09
CA GLN A 84 1.09 21.93 -3.95
C GLN A 84 2.60 21.80 -3.70
N ALA A 85 3.30 22.91 -3.48
CA ALA A 85 4.73 22.93 -3.19
C ALA A 85 5.08 22.20 -1.88
N MET A 86 4.19 22.27 -0.88
CA MET A 86 4.35 21.60 0.42
C MET A 86 4.08 20.08 0.36
N GLN A 87 3.49 19.56 -0.73
CA GLN A 87 3.11 18.15 -0.80
C GLN A 87 4.30 17.21 -1.03
N THR A 88 4.32 16.11 -0.27
CA THR A 88 5.29 15.02 -0.36
C THR A 88 4.64 13.73 -0.90
N PRO A 89 4.45 13.59 -2.24
CA PRO A 89 3.64 12.52 -2.81
C PRO A 89 4.22 11.09 -2.61
N PHE A 90 5.54 10.96 -2.52
CA PHE A 90 6.24 9.66 -2.40
C PHE A 90 6.63 9.29 -0.97
N ARG A 91 6.16 10.03 0.05
CA ARG A 91 6.40 9.65 1.44
C ARG A 91 5.47 8.51 1.82
N GLY A 92 5.98 7.28 1.69
CA GLY A 92 5.25 6.07 2.02
C GLY A 92 5.01 5.91 3.52
N TYR A 93 3.87 5.34 3.86
CA TYR A 93 3.48 4.94 5.22
C TYR A 93 2.87 3.53 5.25
N LEU A 94 2.49 2.98 4.09
CA LEU A 94 1.79 1.70 3.98
C LEU A 94 2.73 0.54 3.61
N GLN A 95 3.79 0.80 2.84
CA GLN A 95 4.70 -0.22 2.30
C GLN A 95 5.31 -1.13 3.38
N GLU A 96 5.73 -0.55 4.50
CA GLU A 96 6.29 -1.33 5.62
C GLU A 96 5.25 -2.28 6.23
N MET A 97 4.01 -1.80 6.40
CA MET A 97 2.94 -2.62 6.95
C MET A 97 2.47 -3.72 5.98
N LEU A 98 2.41 -3.42 4.68
CA LEU A 98 2.10 -4.41 3.66
C LEU A 98 3.13 -5.52 3.63
N ALA A 99 4.42 -5.18 3.67
CA ALA A 99 5.48 -6.18 3.75
C ALA A 99 5.34 -7.08 4.98
N LEU A 100 4.93 -6.53 6.12
CA LEU A 100 4.66 -7.30 7.35
C LEU A 100 3.46 -8.23 7.19
N VAL A 101 2.33 -7.74 6.65
CA VAL A 101 1.12 -8.55 6.42
C VAL A 101 1.41 -9.70 5.47
N SER A 102 2.00 -9.42 4.29
CA SER A 102 2.33 -10.46 3.32
C SER A 102 3.34 -11.47 3.88
N ALA A 103 4.33 -11.04 4.67
CA ALA A 103 5.25 -11.95 5.34
C ALA A 103 4.56 -12.87 6.36
N ILE A 104 3.59 -12.34 7.12
CA ILE A 104 2.80 -13.13 8.08
C ILE A 104 1.94 -14.17 7.34
N VAL A 105 1.27 -13.79 6.26
CA VAL A 105 0.47 -14.71 5.44
C VAL A 105 1.34 -15.85 4.88
N ILE A 106 2.53 -15.52 4.34
CA ILE A 106 3.49 -16.51 3.86
C ILE A 106 3.94 -17.44 4.99
N MET A 107 4.27 -16.90 6.17
CA MET A 107 4.67 -17.70 7.33
C MET A 107 3.57 -18.66 7.78
N ILE A 108 2.30 -18.21 7.80
CA ILE A 108 1.16 -19.07 8.13
C ILE A 108 1.05 -20.20 7.10
N TYR A 109 1.10 -19.86 5.80
CA TYR A 109 0.98 -20.84 4.73
C TYR A 109 2.09 -21.90 4.76
N ILE A 110 3.35 -21.50 4.93
CA ILE A 110 4.50 -22.42 5.06
C ILE A 110 4.34 -23.32 6.29
N ASN A 111 3.93 -22.76 7.44
CA ASN A 111 3.72 -23.55 8.65
C ASN A 111 2.54 -24.54 8.51
N THR A 112 1.49 -24.16 7.81
CA THR A 112 0.36 -25.05 7.48
C THR A 112 0.81 -26.20 6.58
N ILE A 113 1.54 -25.92 5.49
CA ILE A 113 2.10 -26.95 4.61
C ILE A 113 3.04 -27.89 5.38
N LYS A 114 3.91 -27.34 6.23
CA LYS A 114 4.83 -28.14 7.04
C LYS A 114 4.09 -29.05 8.02
N CYS A 115 3.00 -28.59 8.65
CA CYS A 115 2.19 -29.44 9.52
C CYS A 115 1.51 -30.58 8.74
N VAL A 116 1.01 -30.31 7.53
CA VAL A 116 0.41 -31.34 6.65
C VAL A 116 1.45 -32.38 6.21
N LEU A 117 2.65 -31.95 5.82
CA LEU A 117 3.72 -32.84 5.36
C LEU A 117 4.37 -33.67 6.48
N VAL A 118 4.48 -33.12 7.69
CA VAL A 118 5.17 -33.78 8.83
C VAL A 118 4.18 -34.52 9.76
N GLY A 119 2.86 -34.43 9.51
CA GLY A 119 1.84 -35.16 10.27
C GLY A 119 1.68 -34.70 11.73
N VAL A 120 2.15 -33.49 12.05
CA VAL A 120 2.05 -32.89 13.38
C VAL A 120 0.79 -32.03 13.45
N SER A 121 -0.02 -32.20 14.49
CA SER A 121 -1.25 -31.42 14.70
C SER A 121 -0.94 -29.92 14.78
N LEU A 122 -1.60 -29.11 13.96
CA LEU A 122 -1.48 -27.65 14.01
C LEU A 122 -1.78 -27.14 15.43
N PRO A 123 -0.98 -26.23 16.01
CA PRO A 123 -1.32 -25.60 17.27
C PRO A 123 -2.60 -24.76 17.10
N ARG A 124 -3.52 -24.83 18.07
CA ARG A 124 -4.87 -24.20 18.01
C ARG A 124 -4.88 -22.72 17.60
N ARG A 125 -3.81 -21.96 17.85
CA ARG A 125 -3.67 -20.55 17.45
C ARG A 125 -3.58 -20.37 15.92
N LEU A 126 -2.89 -21.27 15.21
CA LEU A 126 -2.77 -21.21 13.75
C LEU A 126 -4.06 -21.66 13.04
N ILE A 127 -4.83 -22.56 13.66
CA ILE A 127 -6.14 -23.01 13.16
C ILE A 127 -7.14 -21.84 13.13
N ALA A 128 -7.17 -21.02 14.19
CA ALA A 128 -8.04 -19.85 14.26
C ALA A 128 -7.70 -18.80 13.17
N SER A 129 -6.42 -18.53 12.93
CA SER A 129 -5.99 -17.61 11.86
C SER A 129 -6.30 -18.15 10.46
N PHE A 130 -6.15 -19.45 10.24
CA PHE A 130 -6.51 -20.11 8.97
C PHE A 130 -8.01 -20.08 8.71
N LEU A 131 -8.84 -20.31 9.73
CA LEU A 131 -10.29 -20.19 9.65
C LEU A 131 -10.75 -18.74 9.41
N ILE A 132 -10.10 -17.74 10.01
CA ILE A 132 -10.47 -16.33 9.79
C ILE A 132 -10.13 -15.89 8.36
N LEU A 133 -9.01 -16.34 7.78
CA LEU A 133 -8.65 -16.04 6.38
C LEU A 133 -9.57 -16.72 5.35
N HIS A 134 -10.11 -17.91 5.66
CA HIS A 134 -10.99 -18.65 4.76
C HIS A 134 -12.50 -18.45 5.03
N ALA A 135 -12.90 -17.85 6.16
CA ALA A 135 -14.30 -17.63 6.53
C ALA A 135 -14.85 -16.23 6.24
N PHE A 136 -14.05 -15.34 5.65
CA PHE A 136 -14.53 -14.08 5.10
C PHE A 136 -14.57 -14.16 3.58
N PRO A 137 -15.73 -14.52 2.98
CA PRO A 137 -15.94 -14.37 1.54
C PRO A 137 -15.99 -12.90 1.13
#